data_AF-X1TH07-F1
#
_entry.id   AF-X1TH07-F1
#
_cell.length_a   1.000
_cell.length_b   1.000
_cell.length_c   1.000
_cell.angle_alpha   90.00
_cell.angle_beta   90.00
_cell.angle_gamma   90.00
#
_symmetry.space_group_name_H-M   'P 1'
#
loop_
_entity.id
_entity.type
_entity.pdbx_description
1 polymer ?
#
loop_
_entity_poly.entity_id
_entity_poly.type
_entity_poly.pdbx_seq_one_letter_code
_entity_poly.pdbx_strand_id
1 'polypeptide(L)'
;MALIHAEVEKDYLKKKLTEGKIKPLGPVPELTSKDIEEATRIVAVMGTHSHIKALEMGAGVIIAGRSNDPAMFAALPIKEGYDPGLALHMGKILECGAMASTPGTTSDCMMAYLREDCFMVEPTNPMRKCIPSTVAAHTLYEKSSPLHIIGPEGVVDVTGCKFEQYSERAVKVSGSKLNKSETINIKLEGASKVAYRTICIAGLRDPIMIQQIDECEKHVRDTV
;
A
#
# COMPACT_ATOMS: atom_id res chain seq x y z
N MET A 1 -8.45 -4.69 -21.53
CA MET A 1 -7.69 -5.05 -20.31
C MET A 1 -6.24 -4.65 -20.51
N ALA A 2 -5.55 -4.13 -19.49
CA ALA A 2 -4.14 -3.78 -19.52
C ALA A 2 -3.36 -4.53 -18.42
N LEU A 3 -2.14 -4.94 -18.72
CA LEU A 3 -1.20 -5.56 -17.79
C LEU A 3 0.00 -4.63 -17.62
N ILE A 4 0.35 -4.27 -16.38
CA ILE A 4 1.49 -3.38 -16.09
C ILE A 4 2.51 -4.15 -15.27
N HIS A 5 3.57 -4.62 -15.92
CA HIS A 5 4.68 -5.30 -15.25
C HIS A 5 5.52 -4.30 -14.46
N ALA A 6 5.92 -4.69 -13.24
CA ALA A 6 6.71 -3.85 -12.35
C ALA A 6 8.16 -4.30 -12.22
N GLU A 7 8.50 -5.50 -12.71
CA GLU A 7 9.87 -6.03 -12.61
C GLU A 7 10.82 -5.20 -13.47
N VAL A 8 12.00 -4.89 -12.92
CA VAL A 8 13.00 -4.06 -13.56
C VAL A 8 14.26 -4.87 -13.82
N GLU A 9 14.75 -4.80 -15.05
CA GLU A 9 15.99 -5.47 -15.47
C GLU A 9 17.20 -5.02 -14.64
N LYS A 10 17.99 -5.98 -14.17
CA LYS A 10 19.18 -5.73 -13.32
C LYS A 10 20.21 -4.86 -14.04
N ASP A 11 20.45 -5.10 -15.32
CA ASP A 11 21.44 -4.34 -16.09
C ASP A 11 21.03 -2.88 -16.28
N TYR A 12 19.73 -2.63 -16.44
CA TYR A 12 19.19 -1.27 -16.45
C TYR A 12 19.43 -0.57 -15.11
N LEU A 13 19.18 -1.25 -13.99
CA LEU A 13 19.41 -0.69 -12.65
C LEU A 13 20.89 -0.44 -12.36
N LYS A 14 21.78 -1.37 -12.73
CA LYS A 14 23.24 -1.17 -12.61
C LYS A 14 23.69 0.08 -13.36
N LYS A 15 23.20 0.28 -14.58
CA LYS A 15 23.47 1.51 -15.34
C LYS A 15 22.97 2.75 -14.61
N LYS A 16 21.72 2.74 -14.10
CA LYS A 16 21.16 3.87 -13.35
C LYS A 16 21.89 4.16 -12.05
N LEU A 17 22.41 3.13 -11.38
CA LEU A 17 23.26 3.27 -10.20
C LEU A 17 24.56 3.98 -10.56
N THR A 18 25.26 3.57 -11.62
CA THR A 18 26.49 4.23 -12.09
C THR A 18 26.26 5.67 -12.55
N GLU A 19 25.07 5.99 -13.05
CA GLU A 19 24.65 7.36 -13.43
C GLU A 19 24.28 8.23 -12.21
N GLY A 20 24.30 7.71 -10.98
CA GLY A 20 23.88 8.44 -9.78
C GLY A 20 22.38 8.76 -9.73
N LYS A 21 21.55 7.97 -10.43
CA LYS A 21 20.09 8.17 -10.53
C LYS A 21 19.27 7.37 -9.54
N ILE A 22 19.92 6.64 -8.63
CA ILE A 22 19.28 5.91 -7.55
C ILE A 22 19.73 6.54 -6.24
N LYS A 23 18.77 6.77 -5.35
CA LYS A 23 19.01 7.35 -4.03
C LYS A 23 18.29 6.51 -2.96
N PRO A 24 18.81 6.47 -1.73
CA PRO A 24 18.10 5.84 -0.62
C PRO A 24 16.74 6.48 -0.39
N LEU A 25 15.73 5.66 -0.07
CA LEU A 25 14.41 6.14 0.29
C LEU A 25 14.16 5.87 1.79
N GLY A 26 14.41 6.90 2.61
CA GLY A 26 14.29 6.81 4.07
C GLY A 26 15.58 6.33 4.76
N PRO A 27 15.50 5.72 5.95
CA PRO A 27 16.66 5.31 6.73
C PRO A 27 17.21 3.95 6.26
N VAL A 28 17.49 3.83 4.95
CA VAL A 28 18.06 2.63 4.34
C VAL A 28 19.48 2.91 3.84
N PRO A 29 20.37 1.90 3.80
CA PRO A 29 21.68 2.05 3.20
C PRO A 29 21.62 2.43 1.71
N GLU A 30 22.72 2.99 1.20
CA GLU A 30 22.94 3.16 -0.24
C GLU A 30 22.88 1.82 -0.97
N LEU A 31 22.19 1.81 -2.12
CA LEU A 31 22.11 0.62 -2.96
C LEU A 31 23.47 0.35 -3.61
N THR A 32 23.95 -0.89 -3.53
CA THR A 32 25.19 -1.31 -4.18
C THR A 32 24.90 -2.20 -5.40
N SER A 33 25.89 -2.32 -6.30
CA SER A 33 25.82 -3.26 -7.42
C SER A 33 25.66 -4.71 -6.95
N LYS A 34 26.19 -5.05 -5.77
CA LYS A 34 26.07 -6.37 -5.16
C LYS A 34 24.62 -6.65 -4.75
N ASP A 35 23.94 -5.67 -4.15
CA ASP A 35 22.53 -5.80 -3.76
C ASP A 35 21.64 -6.09 -4.98
N ILE A 36 21.91 -5.42 -6.11
CA ILE A 36 21.20 -5.65 -7.38
C ILE A 36 21.45 -7.07 -7.91
N GLU A 37 22.69 -7.55 -7.82
CA GLU A 37 23.07 -8.89 -8.27
C GLU A 37 22.40 -9.99 -7.42
N GLU A 38 22.44 -9.84 -6.10
CA GLU A 38 21.92 -10.83 -5.14
C GLU A 38 20.39 -10.82 -5.03
N ALA A 39 19.74 -9.72 -5.44
CA ALA A 39 18.29 -9.65 -5.47
C ALA A 39 17.70 -10.72 -6.39
N THR A 40 16.78 -11.52 -5.87
CA THR A 40 16.05 -12.52 -6.66
C THR A 40 15.10 -11.85 -7.63
N ARG A 41 14.42 -10.79 -7.18
CA ARG A 41 13.60 -9.90 -8.01
C ARG A 41 13.66 -8.48 -7.49
N ILE A 42 13.53 -7.53 -8.42
CA ILE A 42 13.46 -6.10 -8.14
C ILE A 42 12.26 -5.54 -8.87
N VAL A 43 11.41 -4.81 -8.15
CA VAL A 43 10.19 -4.21 -8.70
C VAL A 43 10.17 -2.70 -8.48
N ALA A 44 9.60 -2.00 -9.45
CA ALA A 44 9.25 -0.59 -9.36
C ALA A 44 7.83 -0.43 -8.82
N VAL A 45 7.69 0.26 -7.69
CA VAL A 45 6.39 0.66 -7.16
C VAL A 45 5.89 1.85 -7.99
N MET A 46 4.92 1.59 -8.86
CA MET A 46 4.38 2.62 -9.76
C MET A 46 3.41 3.57 -9.06
N GLY A 47 3.38 4.81 -9.55
CA GLY A 47 2.35 5.79 -9.21
C GLY A 47 1.15 5.75 -10.16
N THR A 48 0.38 6.83 -10.18
CA THR A 48 -0.84 7.03 -10.99
C THR A 48 -0.57 7.07 -12.48
N HIS A 49 0.63 7.51 -12.91
CA HIS A 49 0.99 7.69 -14.31
C HIS A 49 0.71 6.46 -15.18
N SER A 50 1.13 5.27 -14.74
CA SER A 50 0.94 4.03 -15.50
C SER A 50 -0.53 3.63 -15.60
N HIS A 51 -1.29 3.85 -14.53
CA HIS A 51 -2.74 3.59 -14.49
C HIS A 51 -3.50 4.56 -15.39
N ILE A 52 -3.21 5.86 -15.31
CA ILE A 52 -3.78 6.90 -16.18
C ILE A 52 -3.52 6.54 -17.64
N LYS A 53 -2.29 6.15 -17.98
CA LYS A 53 -1.94 5.77 -19.34
C LYS A 53 -2.76 4.58 -19.84
N ALA A 54 -2.93 3.56 -19.01
CA ALA A 54 -3.76 2.41 -19.35
C ALA A 54 -5.24 2.80 -19.55
N LEU A 55 -5.79 3.69 -18.72
CA LEU A 55 -7.16 4.21 -18.85
C LEU A 55 -7.33 5.03 -20.14
N GLU A 56 -6.37 5.90 -20.48
CA GLU A 56 -6.35 6.65 -21.75
C GLU A 56 -6.33 5.74 -22.97
N MET A 57 -5.68 4.58 -22.86
CA MET A 57 -5.66 3.55 -23.90
C MET A 57 -6.96 2.71 -23.94
N GLY A 58 -7.98 3.07 -23.17
CA GLY A 58 -9.28 2.41 -23.15
C GLY A 58 -9.35 1.14 -22.30
N ALA A 59 -8.43 0.95 -21.35
CA ALA A 59 -8.49 -0.21 -20.46
C ALA A 59 -9.65 -0.11 -19.47
N GLY A 60 -10.65 -0.99 -19.59
CA GLY A 60 -11.70 -1.16 -18.56
C GLY A 60 -11.29 -2.03 -17.37
N VAL A 61 -10.17 -2.76 -17.47
CA VAL A 61 -9.60 -3.58 -16.39
C VAL A 61 -8.08 -3.44 -16.45
N ILE A 62 -7.45 -3.15 -15.32
CA ILE A 62 -6.00 -2.98 -15.18
C ILE A 62 -5.51 -3.97 -14.13
N ILE A 63 -4.51 -4.77 -14.48
CA ILE A 63 -3.76 -5.61 -13.54
C ILE A 63 -2.34 -5.06 -13.49
N ALA A 64 -2.01 -4.39 -12.39
CA ALA A 64 -0.68 -3.86 -12.16
C ALA A 64 0.11 -4.80 -11.24
N GLY A 65 1.43 -4.85 -11.44
CA GLY A 65 2.35 -5.52 -10.52
C GLY A 65 2.43 -4.76 -9.18
N ARG A 66 3.57 -4.10 -8.92
CA ARG A 66 3.75 -3.33 -7.70
C ARG A 66 3.28 -1.88 -7.89
N SER A 67 2.24 -1.49 -7.16
CA SER A 67 1.66 -0.14 -7.21
C SER A 67 1.66 0.49 -5.83
N ASN A 68 1.77 1.81 -5.79
CA ASN A 68 1.39 2.59 -4.62
C ASN A 68 -0.13 2.46 -4.45
N ASP A 69 -0.61 2.15 -3.24
CA ASP A 69 -2.00 1.77 -3.06
C ASP A 69 -3.01 2.90 -3.37
N PRO A 70 -2.77 4.18 -2.98
CA PRO A 70 -3.65 5.27 -3.36
C PRO A 70 -3.75 5.49 -4.87
N ALA A 71 -2.70 5.12 -5.62
CA ALA A 71 -2.62 5.39 -7.04
C ALA A 71 -3.72 4.67 -7.84
N MET A 72 -4.12 3.48 -7.39
CA MET A 72 -5.17 2.68 -8.04
C MET A 72 -6.53 3.40 -8.01
N PHE A 73 -6.83 4.09 -6.91
CA PHE A 73 -8.08 4.85 -6.74
C PHE A 73 -7.99 6.26 -7.34
N ALA A 74 -6.81 6.88 -7.27
CA ALA A 74 -6.62 8.26 -7.69
C ALA A 74 -6.46 8.43 -9.21
N ALA A 75 -6.03 7.39 -9.93
CA ALA A 75 -5.72 7.48 -11.35
C ALA A 75 -6.90 7.95 -12.21
N LEU A 76 -8.07 7.32 -12.07
CA LEU A 76 -9.25 7.70 -12.87
C LEU A 76 -9.70 9.13 -12.57
N PRO A 77 -9.93 9.56 -11.30
CA PRO A 77 -10.33 10.93 -11.04
C PRO A 77 -9.31 11.98 -11.52
N ILE A 78 -8.01 11.71 -11.37
CA ILE A 78 -6.96 12.61 -11.88
C ILE A 78 -7.03 12.72 -13.41
N LYS A 79 -7.23 11.60 -14.11
CA LYS A 79 -7.42 11.59 -15.57
C LYS A 79 -8.64 12.42 -15.98
N GLU A 80 -9.74 12.37 -15.22
CA GLU A 80 -10.96 13.14 -15.48
C GLU A 80 -10.86 14.62 -15.02
N GLY A 81 -9.69 15.06 -14.52
CA GLY A 81 -9.42 16.47 -14.21
C GLY A 81 -9.71 16.89 -12.77
N TYR A 82 -10.01 15.97 -11.86
CA TYR A 82 -10.19 16.28 -10.44
C TYR A 82 -8.85 16.58 -9.74
N ASP A 83 -8.93 17.29 -8.61
CA ASP A 83 -7.74 17.65 -7.82
C ASP A 83 -6.94 16.40 -7.37
N PRO A 84 -5.65 16.32 -7.73
CA PRO A 84 -4.82 15.17 -7.36
C PRO A 84 -4.58 15.00 -5.87
N GLY A 85 -4.56 16.09 -5.09
CA GLY A 85 -4.37 16.02 -3.64
C GLY A 85 -5.55 15.36 -2.95
N LEU A 86 -6.76 15.76 -3.33
CA LEU A 86 -8.00 15.11 -2.87
C LEU A 86 -8.10 13.67 -3.35
N ALA A 87 -7.81 13.39 -4.63
CA ALA A 87 -7.89 12.04 -5.17
C ALA A 87 -6.90 11.06 -4.49
N LEU A 88 -5.66 11.49 -4.24
CA LEU A 88 -4.65 10.69 -3.54
C LEU A 88 -4.99 10.49 -2.06
N HIS A 89 -5.49 11.51 -1.37
CA HIS A 89 -5.93 11.35 0.02
C HIS A 89 -7.15 10.42 0.12
N MET A 90 -8.13 10.56 -0.79
CA MET A 90 -9.24 9.62 -0.90
C MET A 90 -8.75 8.19 -1.13
N GLY A 91 -7.80 8.00 -2.05
CA GLY A 91 -7.18 6.68 -2.28
C GLY A 91 -6.51 6.11 -1.04
N LYS A 92 -5.80 6.95 -0.26
CA LYS A 92 -5.22 6.56 1.03
C LYS A 92 -6.28 6.06 2.02
N ILE A 93 -7.48 6.62 2.00
CA ILE A 93 -8.56 6.15 2.85
C ILE A 93 -9.12 4.80 2.37
N LEU A 94 -9.23 4.61 1.05
CA LEU A 94 -9.83 3.41 0.46
C LEU A 94 -8.91 2.17 0.43
N GLU A 95 -7.59 2.34 0.47
CA GLU A 95 -6.62 1.24 0.27
C GLU A 95 -6.72 0.10 1.30
N CYS A 96 -7.24 0.40 2.49
CA CYS A 96 -7.25 -0.46 3.65
C CYS A 96 -8.63 -1.08 3.96
N GLY A 97 -9.52 -1.18 2.97
CA GLY A 97 -10.87 -1.69 3.18
C GLY A 97 -11.67 -0.78 4.10
N ALA A 98 -12.35 -1.30 5.13
CA ALA A 98 -13.16 -0.50 6.07
C ALA A 98 -12.43 -0.16 7.39
N MET A 99 -11.10 -0.07 7.39
CA MET A 99 -10.34 0.27 8.61
C MET A 99 -10.64 1.68 9.13
N ALA A 100 -11.02 2.62 8.26
CA ALA A 100 -11.39 3.99 8.65
C ALA A 100 -12.82 4.10 9.25
N SER A 101 -13.53 2.99 9.41
CA SER A 101 -14.89 2.95 9.96
C SER A 101 -14.91 2.51 11.44
N THR A 102 -16.05 2.65 12.10
CA THR A 102 -16.33 2.10 13.42
C THR A 102 -17.62 1.25 13.39
N PRO A 103 -17.56 -0.02 13.83
CA PRO A 103 -16.32 -0.78 14.12
C PRO A 103 -15.46 -0.92 12.85
N GLY A 104 -14.13 -0.90 12.99
CA GLY A 104 -13.19 -1.03 11.85
C GLY A 104 -12.90 -2.48 11.46
N THR A 105 -12.54 -2.73 10.19
CA THR A 105 -12.08 -4.05 9.71
C THR A 105 -11.30 -3.94 8.41
N THR A 106 -10.41 -4.89 8.17
CA THR A 106 -9.73 -5.07 6.87
C THR A 106 -10.56 -5.90 5.88
N SER A 107 -11.57 -6.63 6.34
CA SER A 107 -12.36 -7.59 5.54
C SER A 107 -13.70 -7.02 5.07
N ASP A 108 -13.72 -5.79 4.58
CA ASP A 108 -14.91 -5.10 4.09
C ASP A 108 -14.50 -3.93 3.16
N CYS A 109 -15.45 -3.29 2.49
CA CYS A 109 -15.19 -2.24 1.52
C CYS A 109 -15.70 -0.86 2.00
N MET A 110 -15.14 0.19 1.40
CA MET A 110 -15.64 1.55 1.51
C MET A 110 -15.95 2.12 0.12
N MET A 111 -16.87 3.08 0.09
CA MET A 111 -17.21 3.87 -1.07
C MET A 111 -16.73 5.30 -0.83
N ALA A 112 -16.22 5.94 -1.89
CA ALA A 112 -15.93 7.35 -1.88
C ALA A 112 -16.60 8.09 -3.04
N TYR A 113 -16.92 9.35 -2.79
CA TYR A 113 -17.50 10.25 -3.77
C TYR A 113 -16.63 11.50 -3.83
N LEU A 114 -15.87 11.65 -4.91
CA LEU A 114 -15.04 12.83 -5.14
C LEU A 114 -15.91 13.97 -5.73
N ARG A 115 -15.61 15.20 -5.30
CA ARG A 115 -16.17 16.47 -5.80
C ARG A 115 -15.00 17.42 -6.09
N GLU A 116 -15.30 18.61 -6.58
CA GLU A 116 -14.29 19.60 -6.98
C GLU A 116 -13.40 20.04 -5.80
N ASP A 117 -13.95 20.17 -4.60
CA ASP A 117 -13.29 20.75 -3.41
C ASP A 117 -13.17 19.78 -2.22
N CYS A 118 -13.75 18.58 -2.34
CA CYS A 118 -13.84 17.62 -1.25
C CYS A 118 -14.06 16.19 -1.75
N PHE A 119 -13.95 15.22 -0.83
CA PHE A 119 -14.49 13.88 -1.02
C PHE A 119 -15.32 13.46 0.19
N MET A 120 -16.30 12.59 -0.03
CA MET A 120 -17.02 11.90 1.05
C MET A 120 -16.64 10.43 1.05
N VAL A 121 -16.52 9.82 2.24
CA VAL A 121 -16.24 8.39 2.42
C VAL A 121 -17.23 7.76 3.38
N GLU A 122 -17.69 6.56 3.05
CA GLU A 122 -18.58 5.75 3.89
C GLU A 122 -18.34 4.25 3.68
N PRO A 123 -18.60 3.40 4.69
CA PRO A 123 -18.53 1.96 4.52
C PRO A 123 -19.74 1.44 3.74
N THR A 124 -19.54 0.39 2.92
CA THR A 124 -20.64 -0.26 2.19
C THR A 124 -21.54 -1.08 3.11
N ASN A 125 -21.02 -1.53 4.26
CA ASN A 125 -21.75 -2.32 5.25
C ASN A 125 -22.56 -1.43 6.22
N PRO A 126 -23.89 -1.60 6.30
CA PRO A 126 -24.77 -0.76 7.14
C PRO A 126 -24.47 -0.81 8.63
N MET A 127 -23.82 -1.88 9.12
CA MET A 127 -23.43 -2.00 10.54
C MET A 127 -22.26 -1.09 10.92
N ARG A 128 -21.60 -0.47 9.95
CA ARG A 128 -20.43 0.40 10.14
C ARG A 128 -20.77 1.83 9.78
N LYS A 129 -20.01 2.76 10.35
CA LYS A 129 -20.04 4.18 10.01
C LYS A 129 -18.65 4.79 10.03
N CYS A 130 -18.40 5.79 9.20
CA CYS A 130 -17.25 6.66 9.35
C CYS A 130 -17.63 7.84 10.27
N ILE A 131 -16.74 8.19 11.19
CA ILE A 131 -16.82 9.42 11.98
C ILE A 131 -15.53 10.22 11.79
N PRO A 132 -15.52 11.55 11.99
CA PRO A 132 -14.37 12.39 11.69
C PRO A 132 -13.06 11.87 12.30
N SER A 133 -13.10 11.40 13.55
CA SER A 133 -11.91 10.89 14.24
C SER A 133 -11.34 9.61 13.63
N THR A 134 -12.18 8.69 13.13
CA THR A 134 -11.69 7.43 12.54
C THR A 134 -11.07 7.66 11.17
N VAL A 135 -11.67 8.54 10.36
CA VAL A 135 -11.12 8.92 9.05
C VAL A 135 -9.82 9.71 9.23
N ALA A 136 -9.81 10.69 10.13
CA ALA A 136 -8.59 11.44 10.46
C ALA A 136 -7.49 10.52 10.99
N ALA A 137 -7.78 9.61 11.92
CA ALA A 137 -6.79 8.66 12.42
C ALA A 137 -6.22 7.77 11.29
N HIS A 138 -7.06 7.36 10.34
CA HIS A 138 -6.62 6.53 9.22
C HIS A 138 -5.79 7.31 8.18
N THR A 139 -6.02 8.61 8.01
CA THR A 139 -5.11 9.50 7.26
C THR A 139 -3.67 9.41 7.78
N LEU A 140 -3.50 9.28 9.09
CA LEU A 140 -2.19 9.22 9.78
C LEU A 140 -1.57 7.82 9.79
N TYR A 141 -2.33 6.78 9.45
CA TYR A 141 -1.95 5.39 9.62
C TYR A 141 -0.85 4.96 8.64
N GLU A 142 0.16 4.24 9.15
CA GLU A 142 1.32 3.72 8.40
C GLU A 142 2.14 4.81 7.69
N LYS A 143 2.24 5.99 8.30
CA LYS A 143 3.04 7.10 7.75
C LYS A 143 4.22 7.45 8.65
N SER A 144 5.31 7.86 8.00
CA SER A 144 6.48 8.45 8.66
C SER A 144 6.21 9.88 9.15
N SER A 145 5.15 10.52 8.67
CA SER A 145 4.72 11.86 9.07
C SER A 145 3.20 11.91 9.27
N PRO A 146 2.72 12.54 10.35
CA PRO A 146 1.28 12.72 10.56
C PRO A 146 0.68 13.81 9.64
N LEU A 147 1.48 14.60 8.93
CA LEU A 147 0.98 15.74 8.14
C LEU A 147 1.15 15.55 6.64
N HIS A 148 1.83 14.48 6.22
CA HIS A 148 2.27 14.31 4.85
C HIS A 148 2.09 12.88 4.37
N ILE A 149 1.34 12.71 3.27
CA ILE A 149 1.25 11.45 2.53
C ILE A 149 2.26 11.52 1.39
N ILE A 150 3.37 10.80 1.54
CA ILE A 150 4.47 10.78 0.57
C ILE A 150 4.22 9.66 -0.44
N GLY A 151 4.29 9.97 -1.74
CA GLY A 151 4.14 9.01 -2.83
C GLY A 151 4.91 9.42 -4.08
N PRO A 152 4.87 8.59 -5.14
CA PRO A 152 5.55 8.87 -6.42
C PRO A 152 5.14 10.21 -7.07
N GLU A 153 3.93 10.67 -6.82
CA GLU A 153 3.37 11.92 -7.37
C GLU A 153 3.89 13.19 -6.66
N GLY A 154 4.47 13.02 -5.47
CA GLY A 154 4.87 14.11 -4.58
C GLY A 154 4.34 13.89 -3.17
N VAL A 155 4.05 14.99 -2.49
CA VAL A 155 3.62 14.98 -1.08
C VAL A 155 2.23 15.59 -0.99
N VAL A 156 1.25 14.81 -0.52
CA VAL A 156 -0.05 15.37 -0.15
C VAL A 156 0.07 15.94 1.26
N ASP A 157 0.01 17.26 1.38
CA ASP A 157 -0.08 17.98 2.63
C ASP A 157 -1.53 17.92 3.14
N VAL A 158 -1.69 17.36 4.34
CA VAL A 158 -2.99 17.21 5.01
C VAL A 158 -3.15 18.13 6.22
N THR A 159 -2.20 19.04 6.47
CA THR A 159 -2.21 19.97 7.62
C THR A 159 -3.46 20.86 7.65
N GLY A 160 -3.91 21.29 6.47
CA GLY A 160 -5.12 22.11 6.31
C GLY A 160 -6.42 21.31 6.16
N CYS A 161 -6.39 19.98 6.32
CA CYS A 161 -7.56 19.16 6.08
C CYS A 161 -8.64 19.35 7.14
N LYS A 162 -9.89 19.38 6.70
CA LYS A 162 -11.07 19.38 7.57
C LYS A 162 -11.81 18.06 7.41
N PHE A 163 -12.22 17.49 8.53
CA PHE A 163 -13.02 16.26 8.61
C PHE A 163 -14.36 16.59 9.25
N GLU A 164 -15.43 16.51 8.48
CA GLU A 164 -16.76 16.93 8.90
C GLU A 164 -17.74 15.77 8.74
N GLN A 165 -18.60 15.54 9.74
CA GLN A 165 -19.66 14.54 9.60
C GLN A 165 -20.62 14.99 8.49
N TYR A 166 -20.81 14.17 7.47
CA TYR A 166 -21.67 14.48 6.32
C TYR A 166 -23.06 13.84 6.45
N SER A 167 -23.11 12.61 6.94
CA SER A 167 -24.33 11.88 7.28
C SER A 167 -24.10 11.05 8.54
N GLU A 168 -25.07 10.27 9.00
CA GLU A 168 -24.86 9.32 10.12
C GLU A 168 -23.72 8.33 9.89
N ARG A 169 -23.35 8.09 8.62
CA ARG A 169 -22.39 7.06 8.22
C ARG A 169 -21.22 7.55 7.35
N ALA A 170 -21.27 8.78 6.87
CA ALA A 170 -20.30 9.34 5.94
C ALA A 170 -19.57 10.56 6.52
N VAL A 171 -18.30 10.71 6.17
CA VAL A 171 -17.46 11.87 6.52
C VAL A 171 -17.03 12.58 5.24
N LYS A 172 -17.15 13.91 5.24
CA LYS A 172 -16.60 14.80 4.22
C LYS A 172 -15.18 15.22 4.62
N VAL A 173 -14.27 15.16 3.67
CA VAL A 173 -12.88 15.60 3.80
C VAL A 173 -12.56 16.63 2.74
N SER A 174 -11.93 17.73 3.13
CA SER A 174 -11.53 18.83 2.23
C SER A 174 -10.17 19.39 2.62
N GLY A 175 -9.53 20.17 1.73
CA GLY A 175 -8.31 20.92 2.04
C GLY A 175 -6.98 20.18 1.85
N SER A 176 -6.99 18.98 1.27
CA SER A 176 -5.77 18.25 0.91
C SER A 176 -5.09 18.89 -0.30
N LYS A 177 -3.77 19.05 -0.26
CA LYS A 177 -3.02 19.70 -1.35
C LYS A 177 -1.83 18.86 -1.78
N LEU A 178 -1.71 18.58 -3.07
CA LEU A 178 -0.54 17.91 -3.62
C LEU A 178 0.57 18.91 -3.92
N ASN A 179 1.66 18.82 -3.17
CA ASN A 179 2.95 19.40 -3.53
C ASN A 179 3.63 18.43 -4.52
N LYS A 180 3.43 18.68 -5.81
CA LYS A 180 3.93 17.81 -6.89
C LYS A 180 5.45 17.74 -6.86
N SER A 181 5.99 16.54 -7.05
CA SER A 181 7.42 16.38 -7.22
C SER A 181 7.87 16.98 -8.56
N GLU A 182 8.97 17.73 -8.55
CA GLU A 182 9.61 18.24 -9.79
C GLU A 182 10.20 17.11 -10.63
N THR A 183 10.57 16.00 -9.98
CA THR A 183 11.14 14.81 -10.63
C THR A 183 10.27 13.59 -10.36
N ILE A 184 9.97 12.83 -11.40
CA ILE A 184 9.25 11.57 -11.27
C ILE A 184 10.24 10.53 -10.75
N ASN A 185 10.05 10.14 -9.49
CA ASN A 185 10.79 9.06 -8.86
C ASN A 185 9.83 7.88 -8.64
N ILE A 186 10.35 6.67 -8.81
CA ILE A 186 9.66 5.43 -8.49
C ILE A 186 10.44 4.71 -7.40
N LYS A 187 9.73 4.19 -6.40
CA LYS A 187 10.37 3.39 -5.35
C LYS A 187 10.78 2.05 -5.93
N LEU A 188 11.99 1.60 -5.61
CA LEU A 188 12.46 0.25 -5.91
C LEU A 188 12.31 -0.62 -4.65
N GLU A 189 11.77 -1.81 -4.81
CA GLU A 189 11.73 -2.85 -3.78
C GLU A 189 12.42 -4.11 -4.32
N GLY A 190 13.34 -4.66 -3.54
CA GLY A 190 14.07 -5.87 -3.88
C GLY A 190 13.99 -6.89 -2.75
N ALA A 191 14.07 -8.18 -3.11
CA ALA A 191 14.15 -9.27 -2.14
C ALA A 191 15.37 -10.14 -2.44
N SER A 192 16.15 -10.45 -1.41
CA SER A 192 17.37 -11.25 -1.52
C SER A 192 17.35 -12.46 -0.58
N LYS A 193 18.04 -13.51 -1.03
CA LYS A 193 18.35 -14.76 -0.33
C LYS A 193 19.08 -14.63 1.01
N VAL A 194 18.46 -14.24 2.13
CA VAL A 194 19.24 -14.09 3.40
C VAL A 194 19.47 -15.42 4.14
N ALA A 195 18.47 -16.30 4.24
CA ALA A 195 18.57 -17.58 4.96
C ALA A 195 17.56 -18.60 4.44
N TYR A 196 17.52 -19.79 5.05
CA TYR A 196 16.41 -20.72 4.95
C TYR A 196 15.74 -20.84 6.31
N ARG A 197 14.39 -20.92 6.34
CA ARG A 197 13.65 -21.44 7.49
C ARG A 197 13.18 -22.83 7.12
N THR A 198 13.62 -23.82 7.87
CA THR A 198 13.25 -25.22 7.65
C THR A 198 12.21 -25.62 8.69
N ILE A 199 11.12 -26.22 8.24
CA ILE A 199 10.18 -26.93 9.11
C ILE A 199 10.40 -28.42 8.86
N CYS A 200 10.73 -29.17 9.90
CA CYS A 200 10.81 -30.63 9.85
C CYS A 200 9.50 -31.19 10.38
N ILE A 201 8.74 -31.89 9.53
CA ILE A 201 7.51 -32.58 9.94
C ILE A 201 7.87 -34.04 10.20
N ALA A 202 7.86 -34.45 11.47
CA ALA A 202 7.97 -35.85 11.87
C ALA A 202 6.56 -36.42 12.07
N GLY A 203 6.27 -37.55 11.42
CA GLY A 203 5.00 -38.26 11.57
C GLY A 203 5.17 -39.54 12.37
N LEU A 204 4.23 -39.82 13.26
CA LEU A 204 4.15 -41.06 14.03
C LEU A 204 3.02 -41.94 13.50
N ARG A 205 3.24 -43.25 13.39
CA ARG A 205 2.22 -44.24 12.99
C ARG A 205 2.03 -45.39 13.99
N ASP A 206 2.82 -45.42 15.06
CA ASP A 206 2.69 -46.46 16.07
C ASP A 206 1.43 -46.19 16.91
N PRO A 207 0.42 -47.09 16.89
CA PRO A 207 -0.82 -46.89 17.64
C PRO A 207 -0.59 -46.80 19.16
N ILE A 208 0.46 -47.42 19.71
CA ILE A 208 0.77 -47.36 21.15
C ILE A 208 1.21 -45.94 21.51
N MET A 209 2.22 -45.42 20.82
CA MET A 209 2.71 -44.07 21.07
C MET A 209 1.67 -42.98 20.72
N ILE A 210 0.80 -43.21 19.72
CA ILE A 210 -0.32 -42.30 19.42
C ILE A 210 -1.31 -42.22 20.59
N GLN A 211 -1.63 -43.34 21.23
CA GLN A 211 -2.52 -43.36 22.40
C GLN A 211 -1.91 -42.63 23.61
N GLN A 212 -0.59 -42.50 23.66
CA GLN A 212 0.17 -41.90 24.76
C GLN A 212 0.79 -40.55 24.38
N ILE A 213 0.27 -39.88 23.33
CA ILE A 213 0.92 -38.70 22.74
C ILE A 213 1.05 -37.55 23.74
N ASP A 214 0.05 -37.34 24.61
CA ASP A 214 0.06 -36.26 25.60
C ASP A 214 1.14 -36.47 26.68
N GLU A 215 1.35 -37.72 27.11
CA GLU A 215 2.41 -38.08 28.07
C GLU A 215 3.79 -37.92 27.44
N CYS A 216 3.93 -38.34 26.19
CA CYS A 216 5.15 -38.17 25.40
C CYS A 216 5.48 -36.68 25.21
N GLU A 217 4.48 -35.86 24.86
CA GLU A 217 4.65 -34.40 24.71
C GLU A 217 5.08 -33.76 26.04
N LYS A 218 4.42 -34.13 27.14
CA LYS A 218 4.76 -33.62 28.47
C LYS A 218 6.19 -33.96 28.85
N HIS A 219 6.60 -35.21 28.68
CA HIS A 219 7.97 -35.64 28.97
C HIS A 219 9.00 -34.86 28.15
N VAL A 220 8.78 -34.67 26.84
CA VAL A 220 9.68 -33.88 26.00
C VAL A 220 9.75 -32.43 26.49
N ARG A 221 8.62 -31.79 26.80
CA ARG A 221 8.60 -30.39 27.30
C ARG A 221 9.36 -30.22 28.62
N ASP A 222 9.32 -31.21 29.50
CA ASP A 222 10.04 -31.16 30.78
C ASP A 222 11.56 -31.37 30.62
N THR A 223 12.03 -31.79 29.44
CA THR A 223 13.44 -32.15 29.18
C THR A 223 14.20 -31.10 28.35
N VAL A 224 13.54 -30.05 27.84
CA VAL A 224 14.14 -29.00 27.00
C VAL A 224 14.18 -27.66 27.72
#